data_AF-A0A6L8GUQ8-F1
#
_entry.id   AF-A0A6L8GUQ8-F1
#
_cell.length_a   1.000
_cell.length_b   1.000
_cell.length_c   1.000
_cell.angle_alpha   90.00
_cell.angle_beta   90.00
_cell.angle_gamma   90.00
#
_symmetry.space_group_name_H-M   'P 1'
#
loop_
_entity.id
_entity.type
_entity.pdbx_description
1 polymer ?
#
loop_
_entity_poly.entity_id
_entity_poly.type
_entity_poly.pdbx_seq_one_letter_code
_entity_poly.pdbx_strand_id
1 'polypeptide(L)'
;MKLLGHEGLIQDLAEHPGRPYWSSWDSLKALGKSYKVSITKKHTDCLDNYFRFDPQPLPSLSINVAPAEDLSRHLYILPLGTGSADQLSHQLSGSPSRLYWRDCKDMTRALRAEAQFTIPKATQTILVQKLDFTPEPPPVPNTIPFLLQQMTVKELRREADERGMDHKGKKKADLVRLLSSG
;
A
#
# COMPACT_ATOMS: atom_id res chain seq x y z
N MET A 1 -30.44 4.63 11.54
CA MET A 1 -31.17 5.12 10.34
C MET A 1 -30.23 4.97 9.16
N LYS A 2 -30.62 4.31 8.07
CA LYS A 2 -29.74 4.12 6.89
C LYS A 2 -29.91 5.34 6.00
N LEU A 3 -28.91 6.22 5.95
CA LEU A 3 -28.93 7.44 5.12
C LEU A 3 -29.11 7.08 3.64
N LEU A 4 -29.81 7.94 2.89
CA LEU A 4 -29.85 7.83 1.44
C LEU A 4 -28.42 8.00 0.88
N GLY A 5 -28.14 7.41 -0.29
CA GLY A 5 -26.78 7.46 -0.88
C GLY A 5 -26.23 8.88 -1.03
N HIS A 6 -27.09 9.86 -1.29
CA HIS A 6 -26.69 11.27 -1.38
C HIS A 6 -26.42 11.92 -0.01
N GLU A 7 -27.21 11.61 1.01
CA GLU A 7 -27.04 12.17 2.36
C GLU A 7 -25.75 11.65 3.01
N GLY A 8 -25.48 10.35 2.88
CA GLY A 8 -24.23 9.74 3.35
C GLY A 8 -23.01 10.32 2.64
N LEU A 9 -23.10 10.54 1.32
CA LEU A 9 -22.02 11.19 0.56
C LEU A 9 -21.76 12.62 1.04
N ILE A 10 -22.80 13.41 1.30
CA ILE A 10 -22.66 14.80 1.76
C ILE A 10 -22.02 14.84 3.15
N GLN A 11 -22.44 13.97 4.06
CA GLN A 11 -21.86 13.89 5.39
C GLN A 11 -20.38 13.49 5.34
N ASP A 12 -20.04 12.40 4.65
CA ASP A 12 -18.65 11.94 4.49
C ASP A 12 -17.79 13.00 3.81
N LEU A 13 -18.33 13.72 2.82
CA LEU A 13 -17.63 14.82 2.16
C LEU A 13 -17.31 15.97 3.13
N ALA A 14 -18.27 16.31 4.01
CA ALA A 14 -18.10 17.38 4.98
C ALA A 14 -17.04 17.03 6.03
N GLU A 15 -17.01 15.77 6.47
CA GLU A 15 -16.15 15.25 7.54
C GLU A 15 -14.84 14.63 7.02
N HIS A 16 -14.62 14.59 5.70
CA HIS A 16 -13.49 13.86 5.13
C HIS A 16 -12.13 14.44 5.58
N PRO A 17 -11.29 13.68 6.31
CA PRO A 17 -10.01 14.19 6.82
C PRO A 17 -9.03 14.53 5.70
N GLY A 18 -9.20 13.90 4.53
CA GLY A 18 -8.39 14.17 3.35
C GLY A 18 -8.70 15.46 2.60
N ARG A 19 -9.82 16.14 2.89
CA ARG A 19 -10.29 17.30 2.10
C ARG A 19 -9.25 18.42 1.92
N PRO A 20 -8.44 18.79 2.93
CA PRO A 20 -7.39 19.79 2.76
C PRO A 20 -6.30 19.44 1.75
N TYR A 21 -6.18 18.16 1.37
CA TYR A 21 -5.12 17.64 0.49
C TYR A 21 -5.62 17.33 -0.92
N TRP A 22 -6.89 17.56 -1.22
CA TRP A 22 -7.47 17.26 -2.52
C TRP A 22 -6.98 18.25 -3.57
N SER A 23 -6.46 17.70 -4.66
CA SER A 23 -5.98 18.46 -5.84
C SER A 23 -6.86 18.27 -7.07
N SER A 24 -7.88 17.41 -6.97
CA SER A 24 -8.83 17.11 -8.03
C SER A 24 -10.13 16.55 -7.44
N TRP A 25 -11.17 16.43 -8.27
CA TRP A 25 -12.43 15.79 -7.91
C TRP A 25 -12.37 14.26 -7.82
N ASP A 26 -11.19 13.64 -7.94
CA ASP A 26 -11.08 12.17 -7.96
C ASP A 26 -11.48 11.55 -6.62
N SER A 27 -11.18 12.22 -5.49
CA SER A 27 -11.65 11.79 -4.17
C SER A 27 -13.18 11.84 -4.07
N LEU A 28 -13.81 12.89 -4.60
CA LEU A 28 -15.28 12.98 -4.64
C LEU A 28 -15.89 11.88 -5.51
N LYS A 29 -15.29 11.57 -6.66
CA LYS A 29 -15.73 10.46 -7.53
C LYS A 29 -15.55 9.10 -6.83
N ALA A 30 -14.46 8.91 -6.10
CA ALA A 30 -14.21 7.70 -5.33
C ALA A 30 -15.26 7.50 -4.23
N LEU A 31 -15.55 8.55 -3.45
CA LEU A 31 -16.63 8.55 -2.45
C LEU A 31 -17.99 8.30 -3.09
N GLY A 32 -18.33 9.03 -4.16
CA GLY A 32 -19.59 8.87 -4.89
C GLY A 32 -19.81 7.42 -5.33
N LYS A 33 -18.78 6.77 -5.87
CA LYS A 33 -18.84 5.35 -6.25
C LYS A 33 -19.20 4.44 -5.06
N SER A 34 -18.63 4.68 -3.90
CA SER A 34 -18.94 3.91 -2.68
C SER A 34 -20.38 4.09 -2.21
N TYR A 35 -20.94 5.29 -2.38
CA TYR A 35 -22.33 5.60 -2.08
C TYR A 35 -23.32 5.28 -3.22
N LYS A 36 -22.84 4.66 -4.31
CA LYS A 36 -23.60 4.41 -5.55
C LYS A 36 -24.21 5.69 -6.15
N VAL A 37 -23.53 6.81 -5.98
CA VAL A 37 -23.87 8.12 -6.54
C VAL A 37 -22.95 8.39 -7.73
N SER A 38 -23.54 8.64 -8.91
CA SER A 38 -22.79 8.92 -10.13
C SER A 38 -22.32 10.38 -10.17
N ILE A 39 -21.01 10.61 -10.04
CA ILE A 39 -20.39 11.92 -10.21
C ILE A 39 -19.85 12.04 -11.63
N THR A 40 -20.56 12.78 -12.46
CA THR A 40 -20.23 12.99 -13.88
C THR A 40 -19.36 14.23 -14.07
N LYS A 41 -18.81 14.40 -15.28
CA LYS A 41 -18.09 15.61 -15.67
C LYS A 41 -18.95 16.88 -15.50
N LYS A 42 -20.23 16.83 -15.86
CA LYS A 42 -21.14 17.97 -15.69
C LYS A 42 -21.26 18.39 -14.21
N HIS A 43 -21.22 17.43 -13.29
CA HIS A 43 -21.22 17.74 -11.85
C HIS A 43 -19.92 18.45 -11.46
N THR A 44 -18.76 17.93 -11.87
CA THR A 44 -17.47 18.55 -11.52
C THR A 44 -17.28 19.92 -12.16
N ASP A 45 -17.69 20.09 -13.44
CA ASP A 45 -17.64 21.38 -14.14
C ASP A 45 -18.52 22.43 -13.45
N CYS A 46 -19.65 22.01 -12.86
CA CYS A 46 -20.49 22.90 -12.07
C CYS A 46 -19.76 23.32 -10.77
N LEU A 47 -19.17 22.36 -10.06
CA LEU A 47 -18.44 22.59 -8.81
C LEU A 47 -17.22 23.50 -9.00
N ASP A 48 -16.53 23.43 -10.15
CA ASP A 48 -15.38 24.29 -10.46
C ASP A 48 -15.72 25.80 -10.45
N ASN A 49 -17.00 26.17 -10.62
CA ASN A 49 -17.43 27.58 -10.51
C ASN A 49 -17.49 28.09 -9.07
N TYR A 50 -17.58 27.19 -8.09
CA TYR A 50 -17.83 27.54 -6.68
C TYR A 50 -16.70 27.13 -5.75
N PHE A 51 -15.92 26.13 -6.15
CA PHE A 51 -14.86 25.55 -5.34
C PHE A 51 -13.52 25.69 -6.05
N ARG A 52 -12.46 25.89 -5.26
CA ARG A 52 -11.08 25.87 -5.73
C ARG A 52 -10.32 24.84 -4.92
N PHE A 53 -9.39 24.16 -5.59
CA PHE A 53 -8.41 23.32 -4.91
C PHE A 53 -7.23 24.20 -4.47
N ASP A 54 -6.96 24.19 -3.17
CA ASP A 54 -5.75 24.75 -2.58
C ASP A 54 -5.14 23.66 -1.68
N PRO A 55 -4.55 22.61 -2.28
CA PRO A 55 -4.12 21.43 -1.55
C PRO A 55 -2.93 21.76 -0.67
N GLN A 56 -3.04 21.42 0.62
CA GLN A 56 -1.90 21.38 1.50
C GLN A 56 -0.93 20.27 1.06
N PRO A 57 0.39 20.45 1.27
CA PRO A 57 1.34 19.39 1.00
C PRO A 57 0.99 18.18 1.86
N LEU A 58 0.94 17.01 1.23
CA LEU A 58 0.80 15.76 1.97
C LEU A 58 2.05 15.55 2.83
N PRO A 59 1.90 15.17 4.11
CA PRO A 59 3.05 14.79 4.91
C PRO A 59 3.76 13.61 4.25
N SER A 60 5.09 13.70 4.13
CA SER A 60 5.90 12.56 3.67
C SER A 60 5.74 11.42 4.68
N LEU A 61 5.49 10.22 4.16
CA LEU A 61 5.34 9.01 4.97
C LEU A 61 6.14 7.88 4.34
N SER A 62 7.17 7.43 5.05
CA SER A 62 7.88 6.21 4.70
C SER A 62 7.05 5.00 5.07
N ILE A 63 6.59 4.25 4.07
CA ILE A 63 5.77 3.05 4.29
C ILE A 63 6.51 1.97 5.06
N ASN A 64 7.84 1.91 4.95
CA ASN A 64 8.65 0.86 5.57
C ASN A 64 8.56 0.92 7.10
N VAL A 65 8.67 2.12 7.66
CA VAL A 65 8.82 2.34 9.10
C VAL A 65 7.63 3.02 9.78
N ALA A 66 6.69 3.57 9.01
CA ALA A 66 5.55 4.28 9.57
C ALA A 66 4.73 3.43 10.56
N PRO A 67 4.33 4.00 11.71
CA PRO A 67 3.37 3.36 12.62
C PRO A 67 2.05 3.06 11.91
N ALA A 68 1.33 2.05 12.40
CA ALA A 68 0.04 1.64 11.82
C ALA A 68 -0.99 2.77 11.83
N GLU A 69 -1.01 3.59 12.88
CA GLU A 69 -1.92 4.73 13.01
C GLU A 69 -1.66 5.80 11.95
N ASP A 70 -0.39 6.11 11.70
CA ASP A 70 0.01 7.11 10.70
C ASP A 70 -0.24 6.59 9.29
N LEU A 71 0.05 5.31 9.02
CA LEU A 71 -0.35 4.66 7.76
C LEU A 71 -1.85 4.74 7.55
N SER A 72 -2.64 4.43 8.57
CA SER A 72 -4.10 4.51 8.49
C SER A 72 -4.52 5.93 8.10
N ARG A 73 -4.13 6.93 8.91
CA ARG A 73 -4.46 8.35 8.65
C ARG A 73 -4.06 8.78 7.25
N HIS A 74 -2.87 8.40 6.79
CA HIS A 74 -2.37 8.78 5.47
C HIS A 74 -3.17 8.13 4.33
N LEU A 75 -3.50 6.84 4.45
CA LEU A 75 -4.33 6.14 3.47
C LEU A 75 -5.75 6.73 3.39
N TYR A 76 -6.30 7.18 4.51
CA TYR A 76 -7.60 7.87 4.57
C TYR A 76 -7.63 9.22 3.84
N ILE A 77 -6.47 9.82 3.57
CA ILE A 77 -6.39 11.05 2.76
C ILE A 77 -6.52 10.74 1.26
N LEU A 78 -6.09 9.55 0.86
CA LEU A 78 -6.00 9.15 -0.54
C LEU A 78 -7.38 8.93 -1.17
N PRO A 79 -7.55 9.14 -2.49
CA PRO A 79 -8.80 8.93 -3.21
C PRO A 79 -9.10 7.43 -3.39
N LEU A 80 -9.34 6.73 -2.28
CA LEU A 80 -9.65 5.32 -2.21
C LEU A 80 -11.17 5.14 -1.98
N GLY A 81 -11.72 4.00 -2.37
CA GLY A 81 -13.10 3.68 -2.05
C GLY A 81 -13.27 3.41 -0.54
N THR A 82 -14.45 3.67 0.00
CA THR A 82 -14.83 3.33 1.39
C THR A 82 -14.39 1.91 1.79
N GLY A 83 -13.79 1.77 2.97
CA GLY A 83 -13.26 0.51 3.50
C GLY A 83 -11.94 0.03 2.85
N SER A 84 -11.53 0.61 1.72
CA SER A 84 -10.24 0.26 1.09
C SER A 84 -9.06 0.75 1.93
N ALA A 85 -9.19 1.95 2.53
CA ALA A 85 -8.15 2.52 3.38
C ALA A 85 -7.90 1.63 4.61
N ASP A 86 -8.94 1.17 5.31
CA ASP A 86 -8.82 0.26 6.46
C ASP A 86 -8.18 -1.07 6.07
N GLN A 87 -8.69 -1.69 5.00
CA GLN A 87 -8.17 -2.97 4.54
C GLN A 87 -6.69 -2.83 4.18
N LEU A 88 -6.32 -1.80 3.42
CA LEU A 88 -4.92 -1.53 3.09
C LEU A 88 -4.08 -1.28 4.34
N SER A 89 -4.54 -0.42 5.23
CA SER A 89 -3.83 -0.09 6.48
C SER A 89 -3.49 -1.35 7.28
N HIS A 90 -4.49 -2.23 7.46
CA HIS A 90 -4.30 -3.51 8.14
C HIS A 90 -3.28 -4.41 7.41
N GLN A 91 -3.42 -4.58 6.10
CA GLN A 91 -2.54 -5.47 5.33
C GLN A 91 -1.09 -4.94 5.28
N LEU A 92 -0.90 -3.63 5.12
CA LEU A 92 0.41 -3.01 5.11
C LEU A 92 1.07 -3.13 6.48
N SER A 93 0.37 -2.77 7.54
CA SER A 93 0.91 -2.79 8.91
C SER A 93 1.21 -4.20 9.41
N GLY A 94 0.47 -5.21 8.94
CA GLY A 94 0.66 -6.60 9.31
C GLY A 94 1.76 -7.33 8.54
N SER A 95 2.38 -6.71 7.52
CA SER A 95 3.39 -7.41 6.72
C SER A 95 4.75 -7.45 7.42
N PRO A 96 5.34 -8.64 7.65
CA PRO A 96 6.67 -8.76 8.23
C PRO A 96 7.79 -8.29 7.29
N SER A 97 7.55 -8.25 5.98
CA SER A 97 8.57 -7.82 5.00
C SER A 97 8.53 -6.33 4.68
N ARG A 98 7.58 -5.58 5.29
CA ARG A 98 7.36 -4.15 5.05
C ARG A 98 8.63 -3.32 5.12
N LEU A 99 9.50 -3.60 6.08
CA LEU A 99 10.77 -2.89 6.29
C LEU A 99 11.69 -2.93 5.05
N TYR A 100 11.54 -3.93 4.19
CA TYR A 100 12.47 -4.20 3.09
C TYR A 100 11.90 -3.91 1.70
N TRP A 101 10.68 -3.40 1.61
CA TRP A 101 10.08 -3.06 0.31
C TRP A 101 10.78 -1.87 -0.31
N ARG A 102 11.35 -2.05 -1.50
CA ARG A 102 12.04 -0.97 -2.22
C ARG A 102 11.11 -0.12 -3.07
N ASP A 103 9.98 -0.70 -3.47
CA ASP A 103 9.00 -0.05 -4.31
C ASP A 103 7.60 -0.69 -4.15
N CYS A 104 6.63 -0.16 -4.88
CA CYS A 104 5.26 -0.68 -4.89
C CYS A 104 5.17 -2.11 -5.48
N LYS A 105 6.12 -2.55 -6.32
CA LYS A 105 6.12 -3.92 -6.86
C LYS A 105 6.51 -4.93 -5.78
N ASP A 106 7.52 -4.61 -4.99
CA ASP A 106 7.94 -5.38 -3.83
C ASP A 106 6.80 -5.48 -2.81
N MET A 107 6.16 -4.36 -2.47
CA MET A 107 4.97 -4.34 -1.60
C MET A 107 3.85 -5.24 -2.13
N THR A 108 3.42 -5.07 -3.38
CA THR A 108 2.30 -5.84 -3.95
C THR A 108 2.60 -7.34 -4.05
N ARG A 109 3.85 -7.70 -4.32
CA ARG A 109 4.30 -9.10 -4.34
C ARG A 109 4.28 -9.71 -2.94
N ALA A 110 4.80 -8.97 -1.94
CA ALA A 110 4.83 -9.41 -0.55
C ALA A 110 3.42 -9.65 -0.02
N LEU A 111 2.52 -8.66 -0.14
CA LEU A 111 1.14 -8.79 0.34
C LEU A 111 0.39 -9.95 -0.30
N ARG A 112 0.65 -10.23 -1.59
CA ARG A 112 0.08 -11.40 -2.26
C ARG A 112 0.63 -12.71 -1.68
N ALA A 113 1.94 -12.78 -1.41
CA ALA A 113 2.57 -13.99 -0.90
C ALA A 113 2.22 -14.25 0.58
N GLU A 114 2.15 -13.20 1.39
CA GLU A 114 2.02 -13.28 2.85
C GLU A 114 0.56 -13.28 3.31
N ALA A 115 -0.30 -12.51 2.65
CA ALA A 115 -1.69 -12.31 3.07
C ALA A 115 -2.72 -12.64 1.99
N GLN A 116 -2.28 -13.18 0.84
CA GLN A 116 -3.13 -13.43 -0.34
C GLN A 116 -3.89 -12.16 -0.80
N PHE A 117 -3.37 -10.99 -0.46
CA PHE A 117 -4.04 -9.72 -0.72
C PHE A 117 -3.54 -9.12 -2.04
N THR A 118 -4.48 -8.75 -2.90
CA THR A 118 -4.17 -8.11 -4.19
C THR A 118 -4.65 -6.67 -4.19
N ILE A 119 -3.71 -5.75 -4.33
CA ILE A 119 -4.02 -4.32 -4.50
C ILE A 119 -4.47 -4.07 -5.95
N PRO A 120 -5.65 -3.49 -6.20
CA PRO A 120 -6.10 -3.12 -7.53
C PRO A 120 -5.13 -2.17 -8.24
N LYS A 121 -5.03 -2.26 -9.58
CA LYS A 121 -4.04 -1.46 -10.33
C LYS A 121 -4.23 0.06 -10.18
N ALA A 122 -5.48 0.52 -10.15
CA ALA A 122 -5.80 1.94 -9.93
C ALA A 122 -5.26 2.43 -8.56
N THR A 123 -5.41 1.63 -7.52
CA THR A 123 -4.89 1.91 -6.18
C THR A 123 -3.36 1.92 -6.17
N GLN A 124 -2.71 0.96 -6.84
CA GLN A 124 -1.24 0.97 -6.95
C GLN A 124 -0.71 2.28 -7.55
N THR A 125 -1.36 2.82 -8.58
CA THR A 125 -0.97 4.10 -9.20
C THR A 125 -1.03 5.25 -8.20
N ILE A 126 -2.07 5.29 -7.37
CA ILE A 126 -2.21 6.29 -6.30
C ILE A 126 -1.08 6.13 -5.27
N LEU A 127 -0.84 4.90 -4.80
CA LEU A 127 0.17 4.62 -3.78
C LEU A 127 1.59 4.98 -4.22
N VAL A 128 1.96 4.68 -5.47
CA VAL A 128 3.29 5.01 -6.03
C VAL A 128 3.58 6.52 -5.99
N GLN A 129 2.56 7.36 -6.11
CA GLN A 129 2.74 8.82 -6.16
C GLN A 129 2.76 9.47 -4.77
N LYS A 130 2.30 8.76 -3.74
CA LYS A 130 1.92 9.35 -2.44
C LYS A 130 2.59 8.69 -1.23
N LEU A 131 3.41 7.67 -1.46
CA LEU A 131 4.17 6.97 -0.43
C LEU A 131 5.65 6.97 -0.77
N ASP A 132 6.47 7.17 0.25
CA ASP A 132 7.92 7.09 0.14
C ASP A 132 8.39 5.69 0.57
N PHE A 133 9.41 5.18 -0.14
CA PHE A 133 10.04 3.90 0.15
C PHE A 133 11.47 4.15 0.61
N THR A 134 11.75 3.87 1.88
CA THR A 134 13.09 3.92 2.48
C THR A 134 13.38 2.56 3.13
N PRO A 135 13.72 1.54 2.33
CA PRO A 135 13.92 0.19 2.82
C PRO A 135 15.14 0.11 3.73
N GLU A 136 15.06 -0.75 4.75
CA GLU A 136 16.22 -1.13 5.54
C GLU A 136 17.15 -2.05 4.74
N PRO A 137 18.47 -2.03 5.04
CA PRO A 137 19.39 -3.00 4.46
C PRO A 137 19.00 -4.43 4.86
N PRO A 138 19.23 -5.44 4.00
CA PRO A 138 19.06 -6.83 4.38
C PRO A 138 19.87 -7.18 5.65
N PRO A 139 19.33 -7.99 6.57
CA PRO A 139 20.09 -8.47 7.70
C PRO A 139 21.24 -9.38 7.25
N VAL A 140 22.29 -9.47 8.07
CA VAL A 140 23.44 -10.35 7.85
C VAL A 140 23.60 -11.27 9.07
N PRO A 141 23.46 -12.59 8.93
CA PRO A 141 23.06 -13.31 7.71
C PRO A 141 21.60 -13.04 7.30
N ASN A 142 21.29 -13.11 6.00
CA ASN A 142 19.93 -12.84 5.52
C ASN A 142 18.99 -14.04 5.80
N THR A 143 18.11 -13.91 6.77
CA THR A 143 17.13 -14.94 7.13
C THR A 143 15.71 -14.62 6.67
N ILE A 144 15.51 -13.49 5.99
CA ILE A 144 14.17 -12.98 5.64
C ILE A 144 13.67 -13.69 4.37
N PRO A 145 12.58 -14.49 4.43
CA PRO A 145 12.11 -15.27 3.29
C PRO A 145 11.80 -14.41 2.07
N PHE A 146 11.22 -13.23 2.28
CA PHE A 146 10.91 -12.27 1.21
C PHE A 146 12.16 -11.85 0.43
N LEU A 147 13.26 -11.51 1.12
CA LEU A 147 14.52 -11.12 0.49
C LEU A 147 15.19 -12.30 -0.19
N LEU A 148 15.21 -13.47 0.47
CA LEU A 148 15.75 -14.70 -0.10
C LEU A 148 15.02 -15.13 -1.38
N GLN A 149 13.70 -14.93 -1.46
CA GLN A 149 12.93 -15.23 -2.67
C GLN A 149 13.33 -14.34 -3.87
N GLN A 150 13.89 -13.16 -3.63
CA GLN A 150 14.35 -12.27 -4.70
C GLN A 150 15.73 -12.65 -5.23
N MET A 151 16.53 -13.36 -4.43
CA MET A 151 17.85 -13.82 -4.83
C MET A 151 17.77 -14.90 -5.92
N THR A 152 18.79 -14.96 -6.75
CA THR A 152 19.00 -16.05 -7.71
C THR A 152 19.40 -17.34 -6.99
N VAL A 153 19.22 -18.48 -7.65
CA VAL A 153 19.66 -19.78 -7.09
C VAL A 153 21.16 -19.79 -6.78
N LYS A 154 21.96 -19.10 -7.61
CA LYS A 154 23.42 -19.01 -7.40
C LYS A 154 23.75 -18.24 -6.12
N GLU A 155 23.09 -17.11 -5.88
CA GLU A 155 23.28 -16.31 -4.67
C GLU A 155 22.82 -17.07 -3.42
N LEU A 156 21.70 -17.79 -3.48
CA LEU A 156 21.23 -18.62 -2.37
C LEU A 156 22.21 -19.76 -2.04
N ARG A 157 22.80 -20.41 -3.05
CA ARG A 157 23.82 -21.44 -2.82
C ARG A 157 25.07 -20.86 -2.18
N ARG A 158 25.52 -19.69 -2.65
CA ARG A 158 26.65 -18.97 -2.04
C ARG A 158 26.39 -18.65 -0.57
N GLU A 159 25.20 -18.13 -0.25
CA GLU A 159 24.80 -17.84 1.13
C GLU A 159 24.79 -19.12 1.99
N ALA A 160 24.34 -20.25 1.43
CA ALA A 160 24.37 -21.53 2.12
C ALA A 160 25.81 -22.04 2.33
N ASP A 161 26.70 -21.88 1.34
CA ASP A 161 28.12 -22.20 1.46
C ASP A 161 28.80 -21.36 2.55
N GLU A 162 28.55 -20.05 2.57
CA GLU A 162 29.09 -19.11 3.58
C GLU A 162 28.66 -19.47 5.01
N ARG A 163 27.49 -20.11 5.17
CA ARG A 163 26.96 -20.60 6.45
C ARG A 163 27.28 -22.08 6.72
N GLY A 164 28.00 -22.77 5.83
CA GLY A 164 28.31 -24.19 5.96
C GLY A 164 27.09 -25.13 5.90
N MET A 165 26.02 -24.74 5.20
CA MET A 165 24.79 -25.53 5.07
C MET A 165 24.80 -26.41 3.81
N ASP A 166 24.38 -27.68 3.94
CA ASP A 166 24.25 -28.57 2.79
C ASP A 166 23.07 -28.16 1.89
N HIS A 167 23.37 -27.76 0.66
CA HIS A 167 22.42 -27.30 -0.33
C HIS A 167 22.36 -28.17 -1.60
N LYS A 168 23.11 -29.27 -1.65
CA LYS A 168 23.27 -30.07 -2.86
C LYS A 168 21.92 -30.61 -3.34
N GLY A 169 21.60 -30.39 -4.61
CA GLY A 169 20.35 -30.85 -5.23
C GLY A 169 19.08 -30.08 -4.84
N LYS A 170 19.15 -29.10 -3.92
CA LYS A 170 17.98 -28.32 -3.50
C LYS A 170 17.53 -27.35 -4.59
N LYS A 171 16.20 -27.24 -4.76
CA LYS A 171 15.54 -26.25 -5.63
C LYS A 171 15.41 -24.91 -4.90
N LYS A 172 15.08 -23.83 -5.62
CA LYS A 172 14.99 -22.47 -5.05
C LYS A 172 14.14 -22.39 -3.78
N ALA A 173 12.94 -22.98 -3.78
CA ALA A 173 12.06 -22.95 -2.62
C ALA A 173 12.68 -23.66 -1.39
N ASP A 174 13.37 -24.78 -1.62
CA ASP A 174 14.06 -25.51 -0.55
C ASP A 174 15.27 -24.75 -0.02
N LEU A 175 16.00 -24.04 -0.89
CA LEU A 175 17.11 -23.16 -0.50
C LEU A 175 16.61 -22.00 0.36
N VAL A 176 15.53 -21.33 -0.06
CA VAL A 176 14.90 -20.25 0.71
C VAL A 176 14.48 -20.77 2.09
N ARG A 177 13.80 -21.93 2.15
CA ARG A 177 13.40 -22.54 3.41
C ARG A 177 14.60 -22.84 4.31
N LEU A 178 15.65 -23.45 3.76
CA LEU A 178 16.89 -23.76 4.48
C LEU A 178 17.50 -22.50 5.11
N LEU A 179 17.70 -21.45 4.30
CA LEU A 179 18.32 -20.19 4.71
C LEU A 179 17.45 -19.31 5.62
N SER A 180 16.14 -19.55 5.65
CA SER A 180 15.22 -18.88 6.56
C SER A 180 15.16 -19.56 7.94
N SER A 181 15.65 -20.80 8.05
CA SER A 181 15.56 -21.62 9.27
C SER A 181 16.85 -21.74 10.08
N GLY A 182 17.98 -21.30 9.53
CA GLY A 182 19.29 -21.36 10.18
C GLY A 182 19.97 -20.01 10.19
#